data_AF-A0A8C0JTM7-F1
#
_entry.id   AF-A0A8C0JTM7-F1
#
_cell.length_a   1.000
_cell.length_b   1.000
_cell.length_c   1.000
_cell.angle_alpha   90.00
_cell.angle_beta   90.00
_cell.angle_gamma   90.00
#
_symmetry.space_group_name_H-M   'P 1'
#
loop_
_entity.id
_entity.type
_entity.pdbx_description
1 polymer ?
#
loop_
_entity_poly.entity_id
_entity_poly.type
_entity_poly.pdbx_seq_one_letter_code
_entity_poly.pdbx_strand_id
1 'polypeptide(L)'
;MFFINIISLIVPILLAVAFVTLVERKVLGYIQLRKGPNIVGTYGLLQPIADAVKFFTKEPLQPLTSSIFTLAPILALSTVNSLCSYYPT
;
A
#
# COMPACT_ATOMS: atom_id res chain seq x y z
N MET A 1 -15.69 -11.23 18.71
CA MET A 1 -15.30 -12.03 17.53
C MET A 1 -15.35 -11.25 16.22
N PHE A 2 -16.36 -10.41 15.97
CA PHE A 2 -16.45 -9.59 14.74
C PHE A 2 -15.25 -8.66 14.48
N PHE A 3 -14.81 -7.90 15.49
CA PHE A 3 -13.63 -7.02 15.35
C PHE A 3 -12.34 -7.77 15.01
N ILE A 4 -12.13 -8.96 15.57
CA ILE A 4 -10.95 -9.79 15.28
C ILE A 4 -10.98 -10.23 13.82
N ASN A 5 -12.17 -10.58 13.29
CA ASN A 5 -12.34 -10.96 11.89
C ASN A 5 -12.02 -9.78 10.94
N ILE A 6 -12.49 -8.56 11.26
CA ILE A 6 -12.18 -7.36 10.47
C ILE A 6 -10.66 -7.11 10.43
N ILE A 7 -9.99 -7.15 11.58
CA ILE A 7 -8.54 -6.92 11.64
C ILE A 7 -7.79 -8.01 10.87
N SER A 8 -8.21 -9.26 11.02
CA SER A 8 -7.65 -10.40 10.30
C SER A 8 -7.83 -10.30 8.77
N LEU A 9 -8.80 -9.52 8.28
CA LEU A 9 -9.01 -9.26 6.86
C LEU A 9 -8.17 -8.06 6.37
N ILE A 10 -8.19 -6.94 7.09
CA ILE A 10 -7.54 -5.69 6.66
C ILE A 10 -6.01 -5.80 6.64
N VAL A 11 -5.41 -6.41 7.67
CA VAL A 11 -3.94 -6.51 7.81
C VAL A 11 -3.28 -7.25 6.63
N PRO A 12 -3.71 -8.47 6.25
CA PRO A 12 -3.10 -9.17 5.12
C PRO A 12 -3.35 -8.48 3.78
N ILE A 13 -4.48 -7.78 3.58
CA ILE A 13 -4.73 -7.02 2.35
C ILE A 13 -3.70 -5.90 2.18
N LEU A 14 -3.47 -5.10 3.22
CA LEU A 14 -2.47 -4.03 3.20
C LEU A 14 -1.06 -4.58 2.96
N LEU A 15 -0.73 -5.71 3.58
CA LEU A 15 0.56 -6.38 3.40
C LEU A 15 0.73 -6.92 1.97
N ALA A 16 -0.32 -7.53 1.41
CA ALA A 16 -0.32 -8.05 0.05
C ALA A 16 -0.09 -6.91 -0.96
N VAL A 17 -0.82 -5.80 -0.84
CA VAL A 17 -0.63 -4.62 -1.71
C VAL A 17 0.80 -4.10 -1.62
N ALA A 18 1.37 -4.01 -0.41
CA ALA A 18 2.74 -3.56 -0.21
C ALA A 18 3.76 -4.46 -0.95
N PHE A 19 3.63 -5.78 -0.87
CA PHE A 19 4.52 -6.69 -1.60
C PHE A 19 4.27 -6.75 -3.11
N VAL A 20 3.02 -6.59 -3.56
CA VAL A 20 2.71 -6.49 -4.99
C VAL A 20 3.47 -5.34 -5.64
N THR A 21 3.56 -4.17 -4.98
CA THR A 21 4.35 -3.04 -5.51
C THR A 21 5.85 -3.35 -5.63
N LEU A 22 6.42 -4.11 -4.70
CA LEU A 22 7.81 -4.56 -4.78
C LEU A 22 8.01 -5.49 -5.97
N VAL A 23 7.13 -6.47 -6.12
CA VAL A 23 7.16 -7.43 -7.23
C VAL A 23 7.05 -6.70 -8.57
N GLU A 24 6.11 -5.77 -8.70
CA GLU A 24 5.96 -4.93 -9.89
C GLU A 24 7.26 -4.20 -10.24
N ARG A 25 7.89 -3.53 -9.27
CA ARG A 25 9.18 -2.84 -9.49
C ARG A 25 10.31 -3.80 -9.88
N LYS A 26 10.30 -5.03 -9.38
CA LYS A 26 11.28 -6.05 -9.77
C LYS A 26 11.02 -6.55 -11.19
N VAL A 27 9.79 -6.92 -11.51
CA VAL A 27 9.40 -7.41 -12.84
C VAL A 27 9.70 -6.37 -13.91
N LEU A 28 9.32 -5.11 -13.68
CA LEU A 28 9.63 -4.00 -14.59
C LEU A 28 11.13 -3.79 -14.76
N GLY A 29 11.91 -3.95 -13.67
CA GLY A 29 13.36 -3.94 -13.75
C GLY A 29 13.90 -5.02 -14.69
N TYR A 30 13.48 -6.27 -14.49
CA TYR A 30 13.93 -7.40 -15.29
C TYR A 30 13.56 -7.25 -16.78
N ILE A 31 12.35 -6.77 -17.09
CA ILE A 31 11.92 -6.48 -18.47
C ILE A 31 12.80 -5.41 -19.11
N GLN A 32 13.19 -4.37 -18.34
CA GLN A 32 14.03 -3.27 -18.80
C GLN A 32 15.53 -3.57 -18.71
N LEU A 33 15.93 -4.82 -18.49
CA LEU A 33 17.34 -5.24 -18.32
C LEU A 33 18.09 -4.45 -17.23
N ARG A 34 17.38 -4.00 -16.19
CA ARG A 34 17.98 -3.36 -15.00
C ARG A 34 17.57 -4.09 -13.73
N LYS A 35 18.39 -4.03 -12.69
CA LYS A 35 18.00 -4.61 -11.40
C LYS A 35 16.91 -3.73 -10.77
N GLY A 36 15.81 -4.36 -10.35
CA GLY A 36 14.82 -3.74 -9.48
C GLY A 36 15.39 -3.44 -8.08
N PRO A 37 14.54 -3.00 -7.14
CA PRO A 37 14.99 -2.62 -5.79
C PRO A 37 15.72 -3.78 -5.10
N ASN A 38 17.00 -3.57 -4.76
CA ASN A 38 17.87 -4.57 -4.13
C ASN A 38 18.71 -4.02 -2.96
N ILE A 39 18.56 -2.73 -2.63
CA ILE A 39 19.43 -2.03 -1.67
C ILE A 39 18.84 -2.07 -0.25
N VAL A 40 17.52 -1.96 -0.12
CA VAL A 40 16.85 -1.89 1.19
C VAL A 40 16.53 -3.30 1.69
N GLY A 41 17.47 -3.89 2.45
CA GLY A 41 17.37 -5.25 3.00
C GLY A 41 17.78 -6.37 2.05
N THR A 42 17.67 -7.62 2.49
CA THR A 42 17.95 -8.80 1.65
C THR A 42 16.98 -8.82 0.47
N TYR A 43 17.51 -8.79 -0.76
CA TYR A 43 16.72 -8.74 -1.99
C TYR A 43 15.66 -7.62 -2.06
N GLY A 44 15.81 -6.52 -1.32
CA GLY A 44 14.83 -5.44 -1.31
C GLY A 44 13.56 -5.73 -0.48
N LEU A 45 13.49 -6.80 0.32
CA LEU A 45 12.29 -7.17 1.08
C LEU A 45 11.83 -6.10 2.09
N LEU A 46 12.76 -5.27 2.57
CA LEU A 46 12.45 -4.17 3.49
C LEU A 46 12.02 -2.90 2.77
N GLN A 47 12.02 -2.88 1.44
CA GLN A 47 11.58 -1.75 0.62
C GLN A 47 10.14 -1.27 0.94
N PRO A 48 9.13 -2.13 1.13
CA PRO A 48 7.77 -1.68 1.38
C PRO A 48 7.64 -0.99 2.75
N ILE A 49 8.44 -1.40 3.72
CA ILE A 49 8.52 -0.77 5.04
C ILE A 49 9.17 0.61 4.93
N ALA A 50 10.28 0.73 4.20
CA ALA A 50 10.95 2.01 3.98
C ALA A 50 10.06 3.00 3.22
N ASP A 51 9.32 2.53 2.21
CA ASP A 51 8.35 3.35 1.48
C ASP A 51 7.22 3.83 2.41
N ALA A 52 6.69 2.97 3.28
CA ALA A 52 5.66 3.34 4.25
C ALA A 52 6.16 4.43 5.22
N VAL A 53 7.33 4.23 5.83
CA VAL A 53 7.95 5.21 6.75
C VAL A 53 8.15 6.54 6.03
N LYS A 54 8.67 6.52 4.80
CA LYS A 54 8.85 7.72 3.98
C LYS A 54 7.54 8.48 3.77
N PHE A 55 6.44 7.78 3.48
CA PHE A 55 5.13 8.43 3.32
C PHE A 55 4.61 9.04 4.61
N PHE A 56 4.77 8.38 5.77
CA PHE A 56 4.33 8.93 7.05
C PHE A 56 5.14 10.15 7.50
N THR A 57 6.42 10.21 7.16
CA THR A 57 7.28 11.36 7.48
C THR A 57 7.10 12.55 6.53
N LYS A 58 6.45 12.35 5.38
CA LYS A 58 6.32 13.40 4.38
C LYS A 58 5.21 14.37 4.78
N GLU A 59 5.51 15.67 4.72
CA GLU A 59 4.52 16.71 4.99
C GLU A 59 3.30 16.56 4.05
N PRO A 60 2.07 16.55 4.60
CA PRO A 60 0.86 16.47 3.80
C PRO A 60 0.66 17.79 3.04
N LEU A 61 0.89 17.75 1.73
CA LEU A 61 0.64 18.90 0.85
C LEU A 61 -0.86 19.00 0.57
N GLN A 62 -1.57 19.86 1.30
CA GLN A 62 -2.98 20.14 1.06
C GLN A 62 -3.15 21.43 0.23
N PRO A 63 -3.85 21.38 -0.93
CA PRO A 63 -4.15 22.59 -1.69
C PRO A 63 -5.12 23.50 -0.93
N LEU A 64 -4.86 24.81 -0.94
CA LEU A 64 -5.69 25.83 -0.28
C LEU A 64 -7.12 25.93 -0.89
N THR A 65 -7.31 25.47 -2.12
CA THR A 65 -8.55 25.66 -2.89
C THR A 65 -9.48 24.44 -2.91
N SER A 66 -9.10 23.32 -2.27
CA SER A 66 -9.83 22.06 -2.37
C SER A 66 -10.39 21.60 -1.02
N SER A 67 -11.73 21.64 -0.88
CA SER A 67 -12.46 21.25 0.34
C SER A 67 -12.62 19.74 0.54
N ILE A 68 -12.64 18.94 -0.54
CA ILE A 68 -12.92 17.50 -0.51
C ILE A 68 -11.62 16.66 -0.50
N PHE A 69 -10.46 17.30 -0.51
CA PHE A 69 -9.16 16.64 -0.73
C PHE A 69 -8.81 15.60 0.33
N THR A 70 -9.20 15.80 1.58
CA THR A 70 -8.97 14.85 2.68
C THR A 70 -10.00 13.72 2.71
N LEU A 71 -11.24 13.98 2.31
CA LEU A 71 -12.32 13.00 2.32
C LEU A 71 -12.19 11.98 1.18
N ALA A 72 -11.74 12.42 0.01
CA ALA A 72 -11.57 11.55 -1.16
C ALA A 72 -10.73 10.28 -0.89
N PRO A 73 -9.51 10.35 -0.32
CA PRO A 73 -8.72 9.16 -0.03
C PRO A 73 -9.33 8.27 1.07
N ILE A 74 -10.03 8.86 2.05
CA ILE A 74 -10.73 8.11 3.11
C ILE A 74 -11.86 7.27 2.50
N LEU A 75 -12.62 7.85 1.57
CA LEU A 75 -13.70 7.16 0.88
C LEU A 75 -13.15 6.06 -0.06
N ALA A 76 -12.06 6.31 -0.78
CA ALA A 76 -11.42 5.32 -1.64
C ALA A 76 -10.93 4.10 -0.83
N LEU A 77 -10.27 4.32 0.30
CA LEU A 77 -9.77 3.21 1.13
C LEU A 77 -10.90 2.40 1.76
N SER A 78 -11.95 3.07 2.25
CA SER A 78 -13.10 2.39 2.88
C SER A 78 -13.89 1.54 1.88
N THR A 79 -14.10 2.03 0.65
CA THR A 79 -14.81 1.29 -0.40
C THR A 79 -14.05 0.05 -0.87
N VAL A 80 -12.72 0.11 -1.00
CA VAL A 80 -11.92 -1.06 -1.40
C VAL A 80 -11.97 -2.16 -0.33
N ASN A 81 -11.84 -1.78 0.94
CA ASN A 81 -11.88 -2.75 2.04
C ASN A 81 -13.26 -3.41 2.18
N SER A 82 -14.35 -2.66 1.96
CA SER A 82 -15.70 -3.23 2.01
C SER A 82 -15.99 -4.17 0.82
N LEU A 83 -15.51 -3.84 -0.38
CA LEU A 83 -15.59 -4.74 -1.54
C LEU A 83 -14.86 -6.05 -1.29
N CYS A 84 -13.66 -5.98 -0.71
CA CYS A 84 -12.87 -7.18 -0.41
C CYS A 84 -13.53 -8.05 0.68
N SER A 85 -14.25 -7.44 1.63
CA SER A 85 -15.08 -8.16 2.60
C SER A 85 -16.33 -8.81 2.01
N TYR A 86 -16.80 -8.38 0.84
CA TYR A 86 -17.94 -8.99 0.16
C TYR A 86 -17.55 -10.25 -0.62
N TYR A 87 -16.28 -10.35 -1.03
CA TYR A 87 -15.79 -11.56 -1.66
C TYR A 87 -15.82 -12.71 -0.65
N PRO A 88 -16.55 -13.80 -0.91
CA PRO A 88 -16.55 -14.95 -0.03
C PRO A 88 -15.18 -15.63 -0.14
N THR A 89 -14.34 -15.43 0.89
CA THR A 89 -13.15 -16.23 1.15
C THR A 89 -13.52 -17.60 1.66
#